data_AF-A0A972S1F4-F1
#
_entry.id   AF-A0A972S1F4-F1
#
_cell.length_a   1.000
_cell.length_b   1.000
_cell.length_c   1.000
_cell.angle_alpha   90.00
_cell.angle_beta   90.00
_cell.angle_gamma   90.00
#
_symmetry.space_group_name_H-M   'P 1'
#
loop_
_entity.id
_entity.type
_entity.pdbx_description
1 polymer ?
#
loop_
_entity_poly.entity_id
_entity_poly.type
_entity_poly.pdbx_seq_one_letter_code
_entity_poly.pdbx_strand_id
1 'polypeptide(L)'
;MGWALAGVLFAIINLVTFLVAHRPIGASTAFPYIGNVIFPAIENEYWEEIKTSGYWEAWFLLGGFVGALITSKLTKTFRLTLTPVYWKEKLNMSTKSRVLFAFLGGFLLIFGARMAGGCTSGHMFSGGMQLAVSSLWFAIFAFIGGLVVANILYRRRYRG
;
A
#
# COMPACT_ATOMS: atom_id res chain seq x y z
N MET A 1 15.38 14.25 -8.87
CA MET A 1 15.59 14.21 -7.40
C MET A 1 16.49 13.02 -7.09
N GLY A 2 17.54 13.20 -6.29
CA GLY A 2 18.39 12.09 -5.85
C GLY A 2 17.69 11.19 -4.83
N TRP A 3 18.02 9.90 -4.83
CA TRP A 3 17.41 8.91 -3.93
C TRP A 3 17.65 9.25 -2.44
N ALA A 4 18.81 9.80 -2.11
CA ALA A 4 19.17 10.21 -0.75
C ALA A 4 18.25 11.34 -0.24
N LEU A 5 17.99 12.35 -1.07
CA LEU A 5 17.08 13.44 -0.74
C LEU A 5 15.65 12.93 -0.52
N ALA A 6 15.17 12.03 -1.37
CA ALA A 6 13.86 11.41 -1.18
C ALA A 6 13.80 10.67 0.18
N GLY A 7 14.84 9.91 0.54
CA GLY A 7 14.94 9.23 1.83
C GLY A 7 14.86 10.20 3.01
N VAL A 8 15.61 11.29 2.98
CA VAL A 8 15.58 12.33 4.02
C VAL A 8 14.18 12.96 4.14
N LEU A 9 13.55 13.30 3.02
CA LEU A 9 12.19 13.86 3.02
C LEU A 9 11.17 12.88 3.60
N PHE A 10 11.25 11.58 3.27
CA PHE A 10 10.39 10.56 3.87
C PHE A 10 10.60 10.41 5.37
N ALA A 11 11.86 10.47 5.85
CA ALA A 11 12.16 10.42 7.29
C ALA A 11 11.57 11.63 8.03
N ILE A 12 11.68 12.83 7.46
CA ILE A 12 11.10 14.05 8.01
C ILE A 12 9.57 13.93 8.07
N ILE A 13 8.92 13.46 7.01
CA ILE A 13 7.46 13.26 7.00
C ILE A 13 7.03 12.28 8.09
N ASN A 14 7.76 11.19 8.27
CA ASN A 14 7.46 10.24 9.33
C ASN A 14 7.62 10.86 10.72
N LEU A 15 8.68 11.64 10.96
CA LEU A 15 8.88 12.36 12.21
C LEU A 15 7.72 13.34 12.48
N VAL A 16 7.33 14.14 11.48
CA VAL A 16 6.19 15.06 11.60
C VAL A 16 4.91 14.30 11.93
N THR A 17 4.69 13.15 11.30
CA THR A 17 3.52 12.29 11.58
C THR A 17 3.52 11.82 13.04
N PHE A 18 4.68 11.42 13.58
CA PHE A 18 4.82 11.06 14.99
C PHE A 18 4.57 12.25 15.93
N LEU A 19 4.98 13.46 15.57
CA LEU A 19 4.78 14.66 16.40
C LEU A 19 3.33 15.13 16.41
N VAL A 20 2.61 15.03 15.28
CA VAL A 20 1.24 15.54 15.14
C VAL A 20 0.19 14.50 15.51
N ALA A 21 0.37 13.26 15.06
CA ALA A 21 -0.63 12.20 15.20
C ALA A 21 -0.27 11.17 16.28
N HIS A 22 0.92 11.29 16.90
CA HIS A 22 1.44 10.34 17.88
C HIS A 22 1.42 8.88 17.40
N ARG A 23 1.48 8.67 16.08
CA ARG A 23 1.34 7.36 15.43
C ARG A 23 2.22 7.27 14.18
N PRO A 24 2.71 6.07 13.83
CA PRO A 24 3.45 5.84 12.60
C PRO A 24 2.58 5.97 11.34
N ILE A 25 3.23 6.08 10.18
CA ILE A 25 2.54 6.06 8.89
C ILE A 25 1.94 4.67 8.64
N GLY A 26 0.62 4.64 8.48
CA GLY A 26 -0.17 3.45 8.16
C GLY A 26 -1.09 3.69 6.96
N ALA A 27 -1.67 2.61 6.43
CA ALA A 27 -2.62 2.68 5.32
C ALA A 27 -3.65 1.54 5.35
N SER A 28 -3.27 0.35 5.86
CA SER A 28 -4.12 -0.84 5.76
C SER A 28 -5.34 -0.81 6.68
N THR A 29 -5.33 -0.04 7.77
CA THR A 29 -6.44 0.10 8.73
C THR A 29 -7.53 1.03 8.19
N ALA A 30 -7.20 1.93 7.27
CA ALA A 30 -8.18 2.78 6.58
C ALA A 30 -9.25 1.96 5.84
N PHE A 31 -8.88 0.83 5.23
CA PHE A 31 -9.81 0.01 4.45
C PHE A 31 -10.94 -0.63 5.28
N PRO A 32 -10.66 -1.39 6.37
CA PRO A 32 -11.73 -1.91 7.23
C PRO A 32 -12.50 -0.80 7.95
N TYR A 33 -11.87 0.35 8.21
CA TYR A 33 -12.55 1.53 8.75
C TYR A 33 -13.60 2.07 7.77
N ILE A 34 -13.20 2.32 6.51
CA ILE A 34 -14.12 2.77 5.45
C ILE A 34 -15.21 1.71 5.22
N GLY A 35 -14.86 0.43 5.26
CA GLY A 35 -15.83 -0.67 5.14
C GLY A 35 -16.93 -0.60 6.21
N ASN A 36 -16.56 -0.39 7.48
CA ASN A 36 -17.52 -0.23 8.58
C ASN A 36 -18.36 1.05 8.44
N VAL A 37 -17.79 2.14 7.95
CA VAL A 37 -18.53 3.39 7.69
C VAL A 37 -19.58 3.20 6.59
N ILE A 38 -19.26 2.42 5.54
CA ILE A 38 -20.20 2.14 4.44
C ILE A 38 -21.26 1.12 4.85
N PHE A 39 -20.90 0.15 5.69
CA PHE A 39 -21.79 -0.94 6.13
C PHE A 39 -21.95 -0.95 7.66
N PRO A 40 -22.63 0.06 8.25
CA PRO A 40 -22.72 0.20 9.71
C PRO A 40 -23.58 -0.88 10.39
N ALA A 41 -24.37 -1.64 9.62
CA ALA A 41 -25.21 -2.72 10.14
C ALA A 41 -24.41 -3.98 10.54
N ILE A 42 -23.12 -4.05 10.22
CA ILE A 42 -22.26 -5.18 10.56
C ILE A 42 -21.54 -4.86 11.87
N GLU A 43 -22.15 -5.20 13.00
CA GLU A 43 -21.51 -5.09 14.30
C GLU A 43 -20.31 -6.03 14.38
N ASN A 44 -19.14 -5.50 14.75
CA ASN A 44 -17.94 -6.28 14.99
C ASN A 44 -17.12 -5.64 16.12
N GLU A 45 -16.55 -6.49 16.97
CA GLU A 45 -15.65 -6.07 18.06
C GLU A 45 -14.40 -5.34 17.52
N TYR A 46 -14.07 -5.61 16.25
CA TYR A 46 -12.91 -5.03 15.57
C TYR A 46 -13.01 -3.52 15.36
N TRP A 47 -14.23 -2.95 15.33
CA TRP A 47 -14.46 -1.52 15.14
C TRP A 47 -13.75 -0.67 16.20
N GLU A 48 -13.82 -1.08 17.46
CA GLU A 48 -13.24 -0.36 18.58
C GLU A 48 -11.71 -0.28 18.48
N GLU A 49 -11.08 -1.31 17.94
CA GLU A 49 -9.64 -1.37 17.69
C GLU A 49 -9.22 -0.45 16.54
N ILE A 50 -10.03 -0.37 15.47
CA ILE A 50 -9.65 0.34 14.24
C ILE A 50 -10.16 1.78 14.16
N LYS A 51 -11.15 2.21 14.95
CA LYS A 51 -11.84 3.50 14.74
C LYS A 51 -10.91 4.72 14.77
N THR A 52 -9.94 4.75 15.69
CA THR A 52 -8.99 5.87 15.79
C THR A 52 -7.89 5.78 14.74
N SER A 53 -7.27 4.60 14.59
CA SER A 53 -6.19 4.38 13.61
C SER A 53 -6.69 4.56 12.18
N GLY A 54 -7.81 3.93 11.84
CA GLY A 54 -8.40 3.95 10.51
C GLY A 54 -8.92 5.32 10.09
N TYR A 55 -9.49 6.11 11.01
CA TYR A 55 -9.89 7.49 10.74
C TYR A 55 -8.69 8.35 10.31
N TRP A 56 -7.59 8.28 11.07
CA TRP A 56 -6.37 9.01 10.74
C TRP A 56 -5.77 8.55 9.42
N GLU A 57 -5.61 7.23 9.23
CA GLU A 57 -5.06 6.67 8.00
C GLU A 57 -5.92 7.02 6.78
N ALA A 58 -7.26 7.09 6.91
CA ALA A 58 -8.15 7.49 5.84
C ALA A 58 -7.91 8.95 5.41
N TRP A 59 -7.77 9.87 6.36
CA TRP A 59 -7.40 11.27 6.07
C TRP A 59 -6.01 11.39 5.47
N PHE A 60 -5.05 10.64 5.98
CA PHE A 60 -3.69 10.60 5.45
C PHE A 60 -3.67 10.12 3.99
N LEU A 61 -4.40 9.04 3.67
CA LEU A 61 -4.52 8.52 2.30
C LEU A 61 -5.25 9.49 1.38
N LEU A 62 -6.29 10.17 1.87
CA LEU A 62 -6.99 11.20 1.10
C LEU A 62 -6.05 12.38 0.78
N GLY A 63 -5.30 12.86 1.78
CA GLY A 63 -4.29 13.90 1.59
C GLY A 63 -3.20 13.49 0.61
N GLY A 64 -2.70 12.25 0.72
CA GLY A 64 -1.73 11.67 -0.21
C GLY A 64 -2.28 11.58 -1.64
N PHE A 65 -3.54 11.18 -1.81
CA PHE A 65 -4.20 11.14 -3.10
C PHE A 65 -4.34 12.54 -3.73
N VAL A 66 -4.82 13.53 -2.96
CA VAL A 66 -4.94 14.92 -3.42
C VAL A 66 -3.56 15.50 -3.76
N GLY A 67 -2.55 15.28 -2.91
CA GLY A 67 -1.18 15.73 -3.16
C GLY A 67 -0.57 15.10 -4.41
N ALA A 68 -0.78 13.79 -4.62
CA ALA A 68 -0.34 13.10 -5.83
C ALA A 68 -1.04 13.64 -7.08
N LEU A 69 -2.35 13.95 -6.99
CA LEU A 69 -3.12 14.50 -8.10
C LEU A 69 -2.65 15.90 -8.50
N ILE A 70 -2.42 16.79 -7.50
CA ILE A 70 -1.88 18.13 -7.73
C ILE A 70 -0.50 18.01 -8.38
N THR A 71 0.39 17.21 -7.81
CA THR A 71 1.75 17.00 -8.33
C THR A 71 1.73 16.46 -9.75
N SER A 72 0.86 15.48 -10.05
CA SER A 72 0.73 14.88 -11.38
C SER A 72 0.25 15.90 -12.42
N LYS A 73 -0.65 16.82 -12.06
CA LYS A 73 -1.10 17.91 -12.93
C LYS A 73 -0.01 18.95 -13.14
N LEU A 74 0.67 19.39 -12.08
CA LEU A 74 1.75 20.39 -12.16
C LEU A 74 2.93 19.88 -13.02
N THR A 75 3.29 18.61 -12.86
CA THR A 75 4.34 17.97 -13.67
C THR A 75 3.87 17.56 -15.06
N LYS A 76 2.59 17.77 -15.41
CA LYS A 76 1.95 17.36 -16.67
C LYS A 76 2.12 15.86 -16.97
N THR A 77 2.21 15.03 -15.93
CA THR A 77 2.42 13.57 -16.04
C THR A 77 1.11 12.78 -15.92
N PHE A 78 -0.02 13.44 -15.70
CA PHE A 78 -1.31 12.79 -15.52
C PHE A 78 -1.72 11.98 -16.75
N ARG A 79 -1.95 10.67 -16.55
CA ARG A 79 -2.39 9.74 -17.62
C ARG A 79 -3.38 8.71 -17.06
N LEU A 80 -4.60 8.70 -17.58
CA LEU A 80 -5.58 7.66 -17.29
C LEU A 80 -5.29 6.42 -18.15
N THR A 81 -4.70 5.39 -17.55
CA THR A 81 -4.29 4.17 -18.25
C THR A 81 -4.88 2.94 -17.57
N LEU A 82 -5.87 2.30 -18.19
CA LEU A 82 -6.50 1.07 -17.67
C LEU A 82 -5.57 -0.15 -17.77
N THR A 83 -4.65 -0.15 -18.73
CA THR A 83 -3.63 -1.19 -18.90
C THR A 83 -2.27 -0.53 -19.19
N PRO A 84 -1.34 -0.43 -18.23
CA PRO A 84 0.02 0.00 -18.46
C PRO A 84 0.61 -0.80 -19.60
N VAL A 85 1.32 -0.10 -20.48
CA VAL A 85 1.95 -0.64 -21.68
C VAL A 85 2.70 -1.94 -21.39
N TYR A 86 3.44 -1.97 -20.28
CA TYR A 86 4.19 -3.14 -19.82
C TYR A 86 3.33 -4.41 -19.68
N TRP A 87 2.13 -4.32 -19.09
CA TRP A 87 1.26 -5.50 -18.90
C TRP A 87 0.63 -5.96 -20.22
N LYS A 88 0.25 -5.02 -21.08
CA LYS A 88 -0.32 -5.32 -22.40
C LYS A 88 0.72 -6.02 -23.28
N GLU A 89 1.95 -5.54 -23.28
CA GLU A 89 3.04 -6.07 -24.11
C GLU A 89 3.62 -7.39 -23.57
N LYS A 90 3.75 -7.54 -22.24
CA LYS A 90 4.47 -8.69 -21.66
C LYS A 90 3.59 -9.86 -21.27
N LEU A 91 2.33 -9.63 -20.89
CA LEU A 91 1.43 -10.66 -20.37
C LEU A 91 0.27 -10.98 -21.32
N ASN A 92 0.10 -10.21 -22.40
CA ASN A 92 -0.97 -10.35 -23.40
C ASN A 92 -2.37 -10.57 -22.76
N MET A 93 -2.62 -9.90 -21.62
CA MET A 93 -3.85 -10.07 -20.85
C MET A 93 -4.95 -9.14 -21.35
N SER A 94 -6.18 -9.65 -21.40
CA SER A 94 -7.36 -8.82 -21.63
C SER A 94 -7.59 -7.83 -20.48
N THR A 95 -8.24 -6.71 -20.77
CA THR A 95 -8.60 -5.70 -19.74
C THR A 95 -9.44 -6.31 -18.62
N LYS A 96 -10.37 -7.21 -18.96
CA LYS A 96 -11.23 -7.90 -17.97
C LYS A 96 -10.41 -8.77 -17.02
N SER A 97 -9.50 -9.58 -17.56
CA SER A 97 -8.62 -10.42 -16.75
C SER A 97 -7.77 -9.56 -15.82
N ARG A 98 -7.18 -8.48 -16.33
CA ARG A 98 -6.36 -7.57 -15.51
C ARG A 98 -7.14 -6.93 -14.35
N VAL A 99 -8.37 -6.48 -14.58
CA VAL A 99 -9.22 -5.94 -13.50
C VAL A 99 -9.48 -7.02 -12.44
N LEU A 100 -9.79 -8.25 -12.86
CA LEU A 100 -10.01 -9.37 -11.94
C LEU A 100 -8.75 -9.70 -11.11
N PHE A 101 -7.58 -9.79 -11.76
CA PHE A 101 -6.31 -10.03 -11.06
C PHE A 101 -5.93 -8.89 -10.12
N ALA A 102 -6.19 -7.63 -10.50
CA ALA A 102 -5.95 -6.48 -9.63
C ALA A 102 -6.88 -6.49 -8.41
N PHE A 103 -8.15 -6.87 -8.59
CA PHE A 103 -9.10 -7.00 -7.49
C PHE A 103 -8.69 -8.13 -6.53
N LEU A 104 -8.42 -9.34 -7.04
CA LEU A 104 -7.98 -10.48 -6.23
C LEU A 104 -6.65 -10.20 -5.54
N GLY A 105 -5.70 -9.57 -6.24
CA GLY A 105 -4.43 -9.14 -5.66
C GLY A 105 -4.63 -8.09 -4.56
N GLY A 106 -5.52 -7.13 -4.75
CA GLY A 106 -5.88 -6.13 -3.74
C GLY A 106 -6.51 -6.75 -2.50
N PHE A 107 -7.44 -7.70 -2.69
CA PHE A 107 -8.04 -8.48 -1.60
C PHE A 107 -6.97 -9.22 -0.79
N LEU A 108 -6.11 -10.00 -1.46
CA LEU A 108 -5.03 -10.74 -0.81
C LEU A 108 -4.03 -9.81 -0.10
N LEU A 109 -3.73 -8.65 -0.70
CA LEU A 109 -2.84 -7.65 -0.12
C LEU A 109 -3.40 -7.07 1.17
N ILE A 110 -4.67 -6.64 1.17
CA ILE A 110 -5.30 -6.07 2.38
C ILE A 110 -5.47 -7.16 3.45
N PHE A 111 -5.93 -8.35 3.07
CA PHE A 111 -6.07 -9.48 3.97
C PHE A 111 -4.73 -9.84 4.63
N GLY A 112 -3.67 -10.00 3.83
CA GLY A 112 -2.32 -10.25 4.33
C GLY A 112 -1.79 -9.11 5.23
N ALA A 113 -2.02 -7.85 4.84
CA ALA A 113 -1.59 -6.71 5.64
C ALA A 113 -2.30 -6.62 6.99
N ARG A 114 -3.57 -7.04 7.10
CA ARG A 114 -4.27 -7.09 8.40
C ARG A 114 -3.83 -8.29 9.23
N MET A 115 -3.61 -9.46 8.63
CA MET A 115 -3.03 -10.60 9.35
C MET A 115 -1.62 -10.31 9.90
N ALA A 116 -0.81 -9.58 9.15
CA ALA A 116 0.53 -9.18 9.59
C ALA A 116 0.54 -7.98 10.56
N GLY A 117 -0.63 -7.45 10.93
CA GLY A 117 -0.74 -6.26 11.79
C GLY A 117 -0.23 -4.96 11.16
N GLY A 118 0.02 -4.93 9.84
CA GLY A 118 0.56 -3.76 9.16
C GLY A 118 0.81 -3.99 7.66
N CYS A 119 0.96 -2.90 6.93
CA CYS A 119 1.34 -2.89 5.52
C CYS A 119 2.81 -2.46 5.34
N THR A 120 3.27 -2.39 4.10
CA THR A 120 4.63 -1.93 3.76
C THR A 120 4.97 -0.56 4.38
N SER A 121 4.04 0.41 4.37
CA SER A 121 4.26 1.72 5.00
C SER A 121 4.46 1.64 6.52
N GLY A 122 3.71 0.77 7.19
CA GLY A 122 3.82 0.53 8.62
C GLY A 122 5.09 -0.24 9.00
N HIS A 123 5.31 -1.39 8.37
CA HIS A 123 6.43 -2.28 8.72
C HIS A 123 7.76 -1.83 8.13
N MET A 124 7.84 -1.61 6.81
CA MET A 124 9.14 -1.36 6.18
C MET A 124 9.67 0.06 6.39
N PHE A 125 8.78 1.06 6.47
CA PHE A 125 9.21 2.44 6.73
C PHE A 125 9.22 2.74 8.22
N SER A 126 8.04 2.78 8.86
CA SER A 126 7.93 3.20 10.26
C SER A 126 8.63 2.22 11.22
N GLY A 127 8.33 0.93 11.09
CA GLY A 127 8.96 -0.12 11.90
C GLY A 127 10.41 -0.40 11.52
N GLY A 128 10.79 -0.21 10.25
CA GLY A 128 12.17 -0.28 9.78
C GLY A 128 13.06 0.78 10.41
N MET A 129 12.58 2.02 10.54
CA MET A 129 13.30 3.09 11.26
C MET A 129 13.47 2.79 12.76
N GLN A 130 12.55 2.03 13.35
CA GLN A 130 12.61 1.60 14.75
C GLN A 130 13.42 0.31 14.95
N LEU A 131 13.91 -0.31 13.87
CA LEU A 131 14.54 -1.64 13.87
C LEU A 131 13.65 -2.70 14.55
N ALA A 132 12.34 -2.59 14.36
CA ALA A 132 11.38 -3.53 14.95
C ALA A 132 11.57 -4.94 14.36
N VAL A 133 11.69 -5.94 15.23
CA VAL A 133 11.88 -7.35 14.83
C VAL A 133 10.73 -7.85 13.96
N SER A 134 9.50 -7.47 14.28
CA SER A 134 8.30 -7.78 13.48
C SER A 134 8.40 -7.24 12.05
N SER A 135 9.00 -6.06 11.88
CA SER A 135 9.19 -5.43 10.58
C SER A 135 10.29 -6.08 9.76
N LEU A 136 11.36 -6.58 10.39
CA LEU A 136 12.38 -7.38 9.71
C LEU A 136 11.79 -8.68 9.17
N TRP A 137 11.00 -9.39 9.99
CA TRP A 137 10.29 -10.59 9.53
C TRP A 137 9.32 -10.28 8.40
N PHE A 138 8.51 -9.22 8.54
CA PHE A 138 7.61 -8.79 7.48
C PHE A 138 8.37 -8.52 6.18
N ALA A 139 9.49 -7.79 6.23
CA ALA A 139 10.28 -7.47 5.05
C ALA A 139 10.83 -8.73 4.35
N ILE A 140 11.32 -9.72 5.10
CA ILE A 140 11.82 -10.99 4.56
C ILE A 140 10.70 -11.73 3.82
N PHE A 141 9.55 -11.94 4.47
CA PHE A 141 8.46 -12.68 3.86
C PHE A 141 7.78 -11.93 2.71
N ALA A 142 7.65 -10.60 2.81
CA ALA A 142 7.16 -9.78 1.71
C ALA A 142 8.08 -9.84 0.50
N PHE A 143 9.41 -9.83 0.71
CA PHE A 143 10.39 -9.96 -0.36
C PHE A 143 10.34 -11.34 -1.02
N ILE A 144 10.34 -12.42 -0.24
CA ILE A 144 10.21 -13.79 -0.76
C ILE A 144 8.90 -13.96 -1.53
N GLY A 145 7.77 -13.51 -0.96
CA GLY A 145 6.47 -13.54 -1.64
C GLY A 145 6.49 -12.79 -2.96
N GLY A 146 7.10 -11.60 -2.99
CA GLY A 146 7.31 -10.83 -4.21
C GLY A 146 8.12 -11.57 -5.27
N LEU A 147 9.22 -12.21 -4.88
CA LEU A 147 10.04 -13.04 -5.77
C LEU A 147 9.28 -14.25 -6.31
N VAL A 148 8.49 -14.93 -5.47
CA VAL A 148 7.69 -16.08 -5.87
C VAL A 148 6.61 -15.67 -6.87
N VAL A 149 5.85 -14.59 -6.59
CA VAL A 149 4.81 -14.08 -7.49
C VAL A 149 5.42 -13.58 -8.80
N ALA A 150 6.54 -12.85 -8.74
CA ALA A 150 7.26 -12.41 -9.93
C ALA A 150 7.71 -13.60 -10.78
N ASN A 151 8.26 -14.65 -10.15
CA ASN A 151 8.57 -15.88 -10.85
C ASN A 151 7.30 -16.48 -11.47
N ILE A 152 6.22 -16.72 -10.72
CA ILE A 152 5.00 -17.36 -11.28
C ILE A 152 4.45 -16.58 -12.48
N LEU A 153 4.37 -15.24 -12.39
CA LEU A 153 3.81 -14.40 -13.44
C LEU A 153 4.73 -14.30 -14.67
N TYR A 154 6.05 -14.25 -14.48
CA TYR A 154 7.00 -13.99 -15.58
C TYR A 154 7.82 -15.21 -16.02
N ARG A 155 7.74 -16.36 -15.32
CA ARG A 155 8.56 -17.58 -15.56
C ARG A 155 8.38 -18.19 -16.94
N ARG A 156 7.21 -18.07 -17.57
CA ARG A 156 7.00 -18.58 -18.94
C ARG A 156 7.81 -17.83 -20.00
N ARG A 157 8.41 -16.68 -19.67
CA ARG A 157 9.13 -15.84 -20.64
C ARG A 157 10.65 -16.02 -20.64
N TYR A 158 11.27 -16.48 -19.56
CA TYR A 158 12.73 -16.73 -19.50
C TYR A 158 13.16 -18.06 -20.14
N ARG A 159 12.22 -18.86 -20.64
CA ARG A 159 12.46 -20.17 -21.28
C ARG A 159 12.25 -20.17 -22.81
N GLY A 160 12.11 -19.01 -23.45
CA GLY A 160 11.90 -18.91 -24.89
C GLY A 160 12.59 -17.70 -25.49
#